data_AF-A0A6C8H6V5-F1
#
_entry.id   AF-A0A6C8H6V5-F1
#
_cell.length_a   1.000
_cell.length_b   1.000
_cell.length_c   1.000
_cell.angle_alpha   90.00
_cell.angle_beta   90.00
_cell.angle_gamma   90.00
#
_symmetry.space_group_name_H-M   'P 1'
#
loop_
_entity.id
_entity.type
_entity.pdbx_description
1 polymer ?
#
loop_
_entity_poly.entity_id
_entity_poly.type
_entity_poly.pdbx_seq_one_letter_code
_entity_poly.pdbx_strand_id
1 'polypeptide(L)'
;MQRHEPDIFYQIDKVLLPKDFLRLRMTGVFASDMSDAAGTMWLDVKKRDWSDVMLNACHLTRQQMPALFEGSDITGTLLPEVASAWGMPAVPVVAGGGDNAAGAV
;
A
#
# COMPACT_ATOMS: atom_id res chain seq x y z
N MET A 1 -12.86 -3.62 13.54
CA MET A 1 -13.78 -3.99 12.45
C MET A 1 -14.42 -5.34 12.69
N GLN A 2 -13.75 -6.49 12.47
CA GLN A 2 -14.38 -7.83 12.54
C GLN A 2 -15.36 -8.06 13.73
N ARG A 3 -14.99 -7.68 14.95
CA ARG A 3 -15.81 -7.91 16.17
C ARG A 3 -17.00 -6.97 16.34
N HIS A 4 -16.94 -5.76 15.78
CA HIS A 4 -17.90 -4.68 16.09
C HIS A 4 -18.67 -4.19 14.86
N GLU A 5 -18.09 -4.38 13.67
CA GLU A 5 -18.63 -4.00 12.37
C GLU A 5 -18.40 -5.16 11.37
N PRO A 6 -18.95 -6.36 11.66
CA PRO A 6 -18.71 -7.54 10.84
C PRO A 6 -19.18 -7.34 9.39
N ASP A 7 -20.31 -6.64 9.19
CA ASP A 7 -20.87 -6.39 7.85
C ASP A 7 -19.93 -5.57 6.97
N ILE A 8 -19.19 -4.62 7.55
CA ILE A 8 -18.17 -3.84 6.84
C ILE A 8 -16.93 -4.71 6.62
N PHE A 9 -16.53 -5.49 7.63
CA PHE A 9 -15.36 -6.37 7.53
C PHE A 9 -15.47 -7.37 6.38
N TYR A 10 -16.66 -7.97 6.17
CA TYR A 10 -16.88 -8.91 5.08
C TYR A 10 -16.89 -8.27 3.68
N GLN A 11 -16.90 -6.94 3.59
CA GLN A 11 -16.80 -6.19 2.34
C GLN A 11 -15.37 -5.72 2.03
N ILE A 12 -14.39 -6.04 2.88
CA ILE A 12 -13.00 -5.62 2.66
C ILE A 12 -12.43 -6.33 1.43
N ASP A 13 -12.27 -5.58 0.35
CA ASP A 13 -11.53 -5.99 -0.85
C ASP A 13 -10.04 -5.62 -0.75
N LYS A 14 -9.72 -4.44 -0.20
CA LYS A 14 -8.35 -3.96 0.00
C LYS A 14 -8.17 -3.22 1.32
N VAL A 15 -6.99 -3.37 1.92
CA VAL A 15 -6.53 -2.55 3.05
C VAL A 15 -5.28 -1.79 2.63
N LEU A 16 -5.31 -0.46 2.75
CA LEU A 16 -4.22 0.42 2.32
C LEU A 16 -3.79 1.34 3.45
N LEU A 17 -2.48 1.59 3.55
CA LEU A 17 -1.94 2.64 4.39
C LEU A 17 -2.27 4.02 3.78
N PRO A 18 -2.22 5.11 4.57
CA PRO A 18 -2.67 6.42 4.11
C PRO A 18 -2.03 6.88 2.79
N LYS A 19 -0.70 6.71 2.63
CA LYS A 19 -0.01 7.10 1.39
C LYS A 19 -0.37 6.19 0.20
N ASP A 20 -0.69 4.93 0.45
CA ASP A 20 -1.01 3.97 -0.61
C ASP A 20 -2.44 4.15 -1.12
N PHE A 21 -3.35 4.62 -0.27
CA PHE A 21 -4.63 5.15 -0.74
C PHE A 21 -4.42 6.36 -1.65
N LEU A 22 -3.51 7.28 -1.29
CA LEU A 22 -3.18 8.41 -2.16
C LEU A 22 -2.57 7.94 -3.49
N ARG A 23 -1.69 6.93 -3.47
CA ARG A 23 -1.16 6.27 -4.68
C ARG A 23 -2.29 5.73 -5.55
N LEU A 24 -3.22 4.96 -4.99
CA LEU A 24 -4.37 4.42 -5.73
C LEU A 24 -5.13 5.55 -6.45
N ARG A 25 -5.35 6.68 -5.77
CA ARG A 25 -6.04 7.84 -6.37
C ARG A 25 -5.22 8.53 -7.45
N MET A 26 -3.89 8.46 -7.38
CA MET A 26 -2.99 9.07 -8.37
C MET A 26 -2.72 8.17 -9.57
N THR A 27 -2.65 6.85 -9.39
CA THR A 27 -2.10 5.92 -10.39
C THR A 27 -3.02 4.74 -10.72
N GLY A 28 -4.06 4.49 -9.93
CA GLY A 28 -4.89 3.30 -10.04
C GLY A 28 -4.24 2.01 -9.52
N VAL A 29 -3.04 2.09 -8.92
CA VAL A 29 -2.26 0.91 -8.52
C VAL A 29 -2.31 0.68 -7.01
N PHE A 30 -2.56 -0.58 -6.61
CA PHE A 30 -2.45 -1.05 -5.23
C PHE A 30 -1.02 -1.48 -4.91
N ALA A 31 -0.19 -0.57 -4.40
CA ALA A 31 1.19 -0.83 -4.03
C ALA A 31 1.59 -0.13 -2.72
N SER A 32 2.51 -0.75 -1.97
CA SER A 32 3.18 -0.20 -0.79
C SER A 32 4.67 -0.48 -0.87
N ASP A 33 5.47 0.30 -0.15
CA ASP A 33 6.86 0.00 0.11
C ASP A 33 7.03 -0.87 1.37
N MET A 34 8.21 -1.50 1.51
CA MET A 34 8.55 -2.38 2.63
C MET A 34 8.60 -1.66 3.99
N SER A 35 9.01 -0.40 4.06
CA SER A 35 9.17 0.32 5.34
C SER A 35 7.81 0.65 5.96
N ASP A 36 6.86 1.11 5.15
CA ASP A 36 5.51 1.43 5.62
C ASP A 36 4.71 0.14 5.89
N ALA A 37 4.86 -0.86 5.00
CA ALA A 37 4.25 -2.18 5.20
C ALA A 37 4.71 -2.86 6.50
N ALA A 38 5.96 -2.63 6.96
CA ALA A 38 6.44 -3.16 8.22
C ALA A 38 5.63 -2.65 9.43
N GLY A 39 5.06 -1.44 9.36
CA GLY A 39 4.21 -0.86 10.41
C GLY A 39 2.84 -1.53 10.57
N THR A 40 2.43 -2.39 9.64
CA THR A 40 1.12 -3.06 9.65
C THR A 40 1.03 -4.23 10.62
N MET A 41 2.17 -4.76 11.07
CA MET A 41 2.29 -6.06 11.76
C MET A 41 1.93 -7.29 10.89
N TRP A 42 1.65 -7.11 9.60
CA TRP A 42 1.36 -8.22 8.68
C TRP A 42 2.56 -8.64 7.83
N LEU A 43 3.66 -7.89 7.85
CA LEU A 43 4.86 -8.18 7.09
C LEU A 43 5.82 -9.10 7.87
N ASP A 44 6.34 -10.14 7.21
CA ASP A 44 7.57 -10.82 7.66
C ASP A 44 8.77 -9.94 7.25
N VAL A 45 9.19 -9.08 8.17
CA VAL A 45 10.24 -8.07 7.91
C VAL A 45 11.55 -8.69 7.43
N LYS A 46 11.88 -9.91 7.89
CA LYS A 46 13.10 -10.61 7.47
C LYS A 46 13.00 -11.10 6.04
N LYS A 47 11.83 -11.61 5.63
CA LYS A 47 11.59 -12.10 4.27
C LYS A 47 11.22 -10.99 3.29
N ARG A 48 10.88 -9.80 3.78
CA ARG A 48 10.42 -8.66 2.98
C ARG A 48 9.18 -9.02 2.16
N ASP A 49 8.27 -9.73 2.80
CA ASP A 49 7.05 -10.24 2.16
C ASP A 49 5.95 -10.38 3.22
N TRP A 50 4.70 -10.42 2.79
CA TRP A 50 3.57 -10.63 3.68
C TRP A 50 3.68 -11.95 4.45
N SER A 51 3.31 -11.92 5.72
CA SER A 51 3.22 -13.10 6.57
C SER A 51 1.81 -13.66 6.53
N ASP A 52 1.62 -14.80 5.88
CA ASP A 52 0.32 -15.50 5.85
C ASP A 52 -0.17 -15.83 7.27
N VAL A 53 0.74 -16.10 8.21
CA VAL A 53 0.41 -16.35 9.62
C VAL A 53 -0.25 -15.13 10.25
N MET A 54 0.32 -13.94 10.05
CA MET A 54 -0.21 -12.71 10.64
C MET A 54 -1.51 -12.27 9.97
N LEU A 55 -1.62 -12.41 8.65
CA LEU A 55 -2.86 -12.13 7.92
C LEU A 55 -3.99 -13.04 8.36
N ASN A 56 -3.76 -14.36 8.43
CA ASN A 56 -4.76 -15.34 8.87
C ASN A 56 -5.22 -15.09 10.31
N ALA A 57 -4.33 -14.67 11.21
CA ALA A 57 -4.69 -14.29 12.57
C ALA A 57 -5.65 -13.09 12.65
N CYS A 58 -5.66 -12.25 11.61
CA CYS A 58 -6.60 -11.13 11.43
C CYS A 58 -7.78 -11.47 10.50
N HIS A 59 -7.90 -12.72 10.06
CA HIS A 59 -8.89 -13.16 9.06
C HIS A 59 -8.80 -12.41 7.73
N LEU A 60 -7.57 -12.06 7.33
CA LEU A 60 -7.25 -11.41 6.06
C LEU A 60 -6.40 -12.34 5.20
N THR A 61 -6.30 -11.99 3.92
CA THR A 61 -5.55 -12.73 2.91
C THR A 61 -4.62 -11.80 2.14
N ARG A 62 -3.64 -12.36 1.44
CA ARG A 62 -2.73 -11.57 0.59
C ARG A 62 -3.47 -10.83 -0.53
N GLN A 63 -4.58 -11.38 -1.02
CA GLN A 63 -5.42 -10.74 -2.03
C GLN A 63 -5.95 -9.38 -1.56
N GLN A 64 -6.12 -9.18 -0.25
CA GLN A 64 -6.58 -7.92 0.32
C GLN A 64 -5.45 -6.90 0.53
N MET A 65 -4.19 -7.32 0.38
CA MET A 65 -3.04 -6.45 0.56
C MET A 65 -2.59 -5.80 -0.76
N PRO A 66 -1.89 -4.67 -0.72
CA PRO A 66 -1.20 -4.13 -1.89
C PRO A 66 0.03 -4.99 -2.25
N ALA A 67 0.50 -4.86 -3.50
CA ALA A 67 1.79 -5.40 -3.90
C ALA A 67 2.93 -4.66 -3.18
N LEU A 68 4.01 -5.39 -2.84
CA LEU A 68 5.15 -4.88 -2.10
C LEU A 68 6.32 -4.55 -3.03
N PHE A 69 6.99 -3.45 -2.74
CA PHE A 69 8.12 -2.93 -3.52
C PHE A 69 9.20 -2.36 -2.60
N GLU A 70 10.44 -2.24 -3.09
CA GLU A 70 11.43 -1.41 -2.43
C GLU A 70 11.08 0.07 -2.62
N GLY A 71 11.46 0.93 -1.67
CA GLY A 71 11.08 2.34 -1.68
C GLY A 71 11.47 3.10 -2.95
N SER A 72 12.58 2.71 -3.57
CA SER A 72 13.11 3.27 -4.81
C SER A 72 12.46 2.73 -6.09
N ASP A 73 11.68 1.64 -6.01
CA ASP A 73 11.09 1.02 -7.19
C ASP A 73 9.90 1.82 -7.70
N ILE A 74 9.76 1.88 -9.03
CA ILE A 74 8.58 2.48 -9.68
C ILE A 74 7.39 1.52 -9.54
N THR A 75 6.28 2.03 -9.02
CA THR A 75 5.04 1.26 -8.81
C THR A 75 3.97 1.55 -9.86
N GLY A 76 4.11 2.65 -10.60
CA GLY A 76 3.18 3.05 -11.64
C GLY A 76 3.51 4.43 -12.20
N THR A 77 2.56 5.01 -12.92
CA THR A 77 2.63 6.37 -13.46
C THR A 77 1.39 7.14 -13.05
N LEU A 78 1.46 8.46 -12.97
CA LEU A 78 0.26 9.27 -12.77
C LEU A 78 -0.78 8.95 -13.84
N LEU A 79 -2.05 8.86 -13.42
CA LEU A 79 -3.18 8.80 -14.33
C LEU A 79 -3.21 10.07 -15.20
N PRO A 80 -3.61 9.97 -16.48
CA PRO A 80 -3.64 11.11 -17.39
C PRO A 80 -4.45 12.30 -16.84
N GLU A 81 -5.59 12.05 -16.21
CA GLU A 81 -6.45 13.08 -15.63
C GLU A 81 -5.80 13.77 -14.43
N VAL A 82 -5.02 13.05 -13.62
CA VAL A 82 -4.28 13.62 -12.48
C VAL A 82 -3.13 14.48 -13.00
N ALA A 83 -2.35 13.95 -13.94
CA ALA A 83 -1.26 14.67 -14.58
C ALA A 83 -1.73 15.97 -15.25
N SER A 84 -2.84 15.89 -15.99
CA SER A 84 -3.48 17.06 -16.62
C SER A 84 -3.96 18.08 -15.59
N ALA A 85 -4.61 17.64 -14.50
CA ALA A 85 -5.09 18.55 -13.45
C ALA A 85 -3.95 19.27 -12.73
N TRP A 86 -2.76 18.67 -12.68
CA TRP A 86 -1.56 19.25 -12.08
C TRP A 86 -0.68 20.02 -13.07
N GLY A 87 -1.04 20.05 -14.36
CA GLY A 87 -0.26 20.74 -15.39
C GLY A 87 1.12 20.11 -15.63
N MET A 88 1.25 18.80 -15.49
CA MET A 88 2.51 18.07 -15.65
C MET A 88 2.36 16.80 -16.50
N PRO A 89 3.44 16.20 -17.02
CA PRO A 89 3.38 14.91 -17.70
C PRO A 89 2.95 13.78 -16.75
N ALA A 90 2.47 12.67 -17.32
CA ALA A 90 2.24 11.44 -16.59
C ALA A 90 3.58 10.81 -16.17
N VAL A 91 4.13 11.27 -15.05
CA VAL A 91 5.45 10.84 -14.56
C VAL A 91 5.38 9.52 -13.78
N PRO A 92 6.48 8.75 -13.73
CA PRO A 92 6.61 7.60 -12.84
C PRO A 92 6.46 7.96 -11.36
N VAL A 93 5.88 7.06 -10.57
CA VAL A 93 5.66 7.18 -9.13
C VAL A 93 6.32 6.02 -8.41
N VAL A 94 7.29 6.33 -7.53
CA VAL A 94 8.02 5.33 -6.72
C VAL A 94 7.20 4.84 -5.53
N ALA A 95 7.57 3.70 -4.96
CA ALA A 95 6.90 3.14 -3.78
C ALA A 95 6.99 4.10 -2.56
N GLY A 96 8.13 4.77 -2.38
CA GLY A 96 8.34 5.73 -1.31
C GLY A 96 8.64 5.05 0.03
N GLY A 97 8.23 5.67 1.14
CA GLY A 97 8.50 5.16 2.48
C GLY A 97 7.46 5.65 3.49
N GLY A 98 7.42 4.99 4.65
CA GLY A 98 6.82 5.58 5.84
C GLY A 98 7.57 6.86 6.24
N ASP A 99 6.91 7.78 6.92
CA ASP A 99 7.45 9.12 7.23
C ASP A 99 8.86 9.12 7.85
N ASN A 100 9.11 8.24 8.83
CA ASN A 100 10.42 8.11 9.48
C ASN A 100 11.49 7.60 8.52
N ALA A 101 11.17 6.58 7.72
CA ALA A 101 12.11 6.01 6.76
C ALA A 101 12.40 7.00 5.62
N ALA A 102 11.37 7.66 5.10
CA ALA A 102 11.50 8.69 4.08
C ALA A 102 12.29 9.91 4.58
N GLY A 103 12.07 10.32 5.83
CA GLY A 103 12.82 11.42 6.43
C GLY A 103 14.28 11.09 6.78
N ALA A 104 14.65 9.82 6.83
CA ALA A 104 16.01 9.38 7.10
C ALA A 104 16.88 9.23 5.84
N VAL A 105 16.27 9.09 4.67
CA VAL A 105 16.93 9.04 3.36
C VAL A 105 17.35 10.44 2.93
#